data_AF-A0A8S3RR36-F1
#
_entry.id   AF-A0A8S3RR36-F1
#
_cell.length_a   1.000
_cell.length_b   1.000
_cell.length_c   1.000
_cell.angle_alpha   90.00
_cell.angle_beta   90.00
_cell.angle_gamma   90.00
#
_symmetry.space_group_name_H-M   'P 1'
#
loop_
_entity.id
_entity.type
_entity.pdbx_description
1 polymer ?
#
loop_
_entity_poly.entity_id
_entity_poly.type
_entity_poly.pdbx_seq_one_letter_code
_entity_poly.pdbx_strand_id
1 'polypeptide(L)'
;MGQGTGWAHPVHMHGHTFYVLKMGYANHNNRTGLKLEGNSDIDCRGGTDRANSWCNNATWSNPAWANGNVPGLELLKPVRKDTIIVPSGGYVITRIKADNPGVWFLHCHIELHANDGMAMLINESFPHHPSPPTDFLIVIVILTTNHNHLQQQPLHQ
;
A
#
# COMPACT_ATOMS: atom_id res chain seq x y z
N MET A 1 -10.74 -13.74 -2.69
CA MET A 1 -10.20 -12.39 -2.89
C MET A 1 -9.70 -12.28 -4.33
N GLY A 2 -9.93 -11.16 -5.02
CA GLY A 2 -9.33 -10.95 -6.35
C GLY A 2 -10.26 -10.84 -7.56
N GLN A 3 -11.59 -11.04 -7.49
CA GLN A 3 -12.45 -10.91 -8.69
C GLN A 3 -12.70 -9.45 -9.13
N GLY A 4 -11.73 -8.91 -9.88
CA GLY A 4 -11.97 -8.02 -11.02
C GLY A 4 -12.32 -6.55 -10.77
N THR A 5 -12.67 -6.12 -9.55
CA THR A 5 -12.86 -4.68 -9.29
C THR A 5 -12.35 -4.19 -7.94
N GLY A 6 -11.94 -5.09 -7.03
CA GLY A 6 -11.33 -4.80 -5.72
C GLY A 6 -12.25 -4.02 -4.76
N TRP A 7 -12.04 -4.18 -3.46
CA TRP A 7 -12.70 -3.34 -2.45
C TRP A 7 -11.82 -2.12 -2.17
N ALA A 8 -12.31 -1.15 -1.40
CA ALA A 8 -11.44 -0.09 -0.91
C ALA A 8 -10.50 -0.67 0.17
N HIS A 9 -9.25 -0.24 0.19
CA HIS A 9 -8.24 -0.77 1.09
C HIS A 9 -7.71 0.33 2.01
N PRO A 10 -7.91 0.26 3.34
CA PRO A 10 -7.21 1.13 4.26
C PRO A 10 -5.74 0.71 4.26
N VAL A 11 -4.83 1.61 3.90
CA VAL A 11 -3.39 1.38 3.89
C VAL A 11 -2.78 2.19 5.02
N HIS A 12 -2.01 1.53 5.87
CA HIS A 12 -1.34 2.09 7.03
C HIS A 12 0.18 1.96 6.91
N MET A 13 0.90 2.98 7.36
CA MET A 13 2.37 3.01 7.37
C MET A 13 2.91 3.16 8.79
N HIS A 14 3.85 2.29 9.16
CA HIS A 14 4.56 2.37 10.43
C HIS A 14 5.69 3.40 10.39
N GLY A 15 6.09 3.91 11.55
CA GLY A 15 7.25 4.81 11.72
C GLY A 15 7.11 6.20 11.10
N HIS A 16 6.03 6.45 10.34
CA HIS A 16 5.82 7.67 9.58
C HIS A 16 4.36 8.08 9.56
N THR A 17 4.18 9.36 9.32
CA THR A 17 3.00 9.91 8.69
C THR A 17 3.37 10.34 7.27
N PHE A 18 2.43 10.27 6.34
CA PHE A 18 2.58 10.77 4.99
C PHE A 18 1.63 11.93 4.69
N TYR A 19 2.02 12.74 3.72
CA TYR A 19 1.18 13.76 3.10
C TYR A 19 0.40 13.15 1.94
N VAL A 20 -0.92 13.32 1.91
CA VAL A 20 -1.77 12.89 0.79
C VAL A 20 -1.78 14.01 -0.25
N LEU A 21 -1.13 13.78 -1.39
CA LEU A 21 -0.98 14.77 -2.45
C LEU A 21 -2.15 14.76 -3.43
N LYS A 22 -2.69 13.58 -3.72
CA LYS A 22 -3.80 13.39 -4.67
C LYS A 22 -4.48 12.05 -4.45
N MET A 23 -5.79 12.02 -4.68
CA MET A 23 -6.56 10.79 -4.78
C MET A 23 -7.30 10.78 -6.12
N GLY A 24 -7.25 9.65 -6.82
CA GLY A 24 -8.07 9.41 -8.00
C GLY A 24 -9.14 8.39 -7.68
N TYR A 25 -10.38 8.69 -8.02
CA TYR A 25 -11.53 7.82 -7.77
C TYR A 25 -12.01 7.17 -9.07
N ALA A 26 -12.63 6.01 -8.96
CA ALA A 26 -13.35 5.39 -10.06
C ALA A 26 -14.48 6.30 -10.59
N ASN A 27 -14.96 6.01 -11.80
CA ASN A 27 -16.14 6.67 -12.35
C ASN A 27 -17.39 6.06 -11.73
N HIS A 28 -18.28 6.91 -11.22
CA HIS A 28 -19.52 6.49 -10.55
C HIS A 28 -20.74 7.09 -11.23
N ASN A 29 -21.86 6.36 -11.18
CA ASN A 29 -23.14 6.89 -11.57
C ASN A 29 -23.61 7.92 -10.52
N ASN A 30 -23.85 9.16 -10.96
CA ASN A 30 -24.18 10.27 -10.06
C ASN A 30 -25.56 10.15 -9.38
N ARG A 31 -26.44 9.25 -9.85
CA ARG A 31 -27.74 8.96 -9.21
C ARG A 31 -27.71 7.73 -8.30
N THR A 32 -27.04 6.66 -8.71
CA THR A 32 -27.06 5.39 -7.97
C THR A 32 -25.85 5.19 -7.07
N GLY A 33 -24.77 5.95 -7.27
CA GLY A 33 -23.50 5.77 -6.58
C GLY A 33 -22.73 4.50 -7.01
N LEU A 34 -23.29 3.72 -7.94
CA LEU A 34 -22.65 2.50 -8.42
C LEU A 34 -21.42 2.84 -9.26
N LYS A 35 -20.33 2.09 -9.04
CA LYS A 35 -19.11 2.16 -9.83
C LYS A 35 -19.41 1.70 -11.26
N LEU A 36 -19.07 2.53 -12.23
CA LEU A 36 -19.22 2.25 -13.67
C LEU A 36 -17.93 1.66 -14.23
N GLU A 37 -16.82 2.37 -14.04
CA GLU A 37 -15.50 1.99 -14.56
C GLU A 37 -14.41 2.41 -13.58
N GLY A 38 -13.21 1.81 -13.71
CA GLY A 38 -12.01 2.29 -13.01
C GLY A 38 -11.64 3.72 -13.37
N ASN A 39 -10.78 4.33 -12.56
CA ASN A 39 -10.25 5.66 -12.81
C ASN A 39 -9.47 5.70 -14.15
N SER A 40 -9.69 6.75 -14.94
CA SER A 40 -9.10 6.90 -16.27
C SER A 40 -7.60 7.26 -16.28
N ASP A 41 -7.03 7.62 -15.14
CA ASP A 41 -5.60 7.93 -15.01
C ASP A 41 -4.77 6.65 -14.98
N ILE A 42 -5.37 5.51 -14.61
CA ILE A 42 -4.70 4.21 -14.49
C ILE A 42 -5.02 3.37 -15.72
N ASP A 43 -3.98 2.95 -16.42
CA ASP A 43 -4.07 1.94 -17.46
C ASP A 43 -3.88 0.54 -16.88
N CYS A 44 -4.98 -0.21 -16.85
CA CYS A 44 -5.03 -1.61 -16.44
C CYS A 44 -4.85 -2.60 -17.61
N ARG A 45 -4.49 -2.16 -18.82
CA ARG A 45 -4.37 -3.00 -20.02
C ARG A 45 -3.08 -3.83 -20.10
N GLY A 46 -2.44 -4.16 -18.98
CA GLY A 46 -1.22 -4.98 -18.94
C GLY A 46 -1.36 -6.44 -19.40
N GLY A 47 -2.28 -6.75 -20.33
CA GLY A 47 -2.61 -8.04 -20.94
C GLY A 47 -3.53 -7.87 -22.16
N THR A 48 -3.92 -8.97 -22.84
CA THR A 48 -4.57 -8.96 -24.17
C THR A 48 -6.02 -8.45 -24.23
N ASP A 49 -6.71 -8.18 -23.11
CA ASP A 49 -8.09 -7.69 -23.11
C ASP A 49 -8.46 -6.88 -21.85
N ARG A 50 -9.08 -5.70 -22.02
CA ARG A 50 -9.57 -4.83 -20.91
C ARG A 50 -10.70 -5.51 -20.11
N ALA A 51 -11.50 -6.35 -20.76
CA ALA A 51 -12.60 -7.07 -20.13
C ALA A 51 -12.12 -8.22 -19.22
N ASN A 52 -10.91 -8.75 -19.45
CA ASN A 52 -10.36 -9.90 -18.75
C ASN A 52 -9.12 -9.55 -17.90
N SER A 53 -8.76 -8.27 -17.80
CA SER A 53 -7.60 -7.83 -17.02
C SER A 53 -7.95 -7.68 -15.54
N TRP A 54 -7.10 -8.27 -14.69
CA TRP A 54 -7.18 -8.19 -13.23
C TRP A 54 -6.48 -6.94 -12.67
N CYS A 55 -5.93 -6.09 -13.54
CA CYS A 55 -5.16 -4.89 -13.19
C CYS A 55 -3.95 -5.15 -12.27
N ASN A 56 -3.35 -6.34 -12.35
CA ASN A 56 -2.15 -6.68 -11.56
C ASN A 56 -0.88 -5.97 -12.05
N ASN A 57 -0.90 -5.39 -13.26
CA ASN A 57 0.19 -4.63 -13.87
C ASN A 57 -0.31 -3.24 -14.30
N ALA A 58 -0.76 -2.47 -13.31
CA ALA A 58 -1.28 -1.13 -13.51
C ALA A 58 -0.16 -0.14 -13.88
N THR A 59 -0.41 0.70 -14.87
CA THR A 59 0.49 1.80 -15.28
C THR A 59 -0.28 3.11 -15.35
N TRP A 60 0.41 4.25 -15.49
CA TRP A 60 -0.29 5.51 -15.79
C TRP A 60 -0.77 5.50 -17.25
N SER A 61 -2.02 5.89 -17.48
CA SER A 61 -2.57 6.05 -18.83
C SER A 61 -1.83 7.10 -19.65
N ASN A 62 -1.23 8.09 -18.99
CA ASN A 62 -0.27 8.99 -19.59
C ASN A 62 1.16 8.64 -19.10
N PRO A 63 2.02 8.10 -19.97
CA PRO A 63 3.39 7.72 -19.61
C PRO A 63 4.25 8.88 -19.08
N ALA A 64 3.94 10.13 -19.44
CA ALA A 64 4.67 11.31 -18.95
C ALA A 64 4.57 11.48 -17.42
N TRP A 65 3.58 10.87 -16.78
CA TRP A 65 3.36 10.94 -15.33
C TRP A 65 4.24 9.99 -14.52
N ALA A 66 4.88 9.00 -15.15
CA ALA A 66 5.72 8.01 -14.47
C ALA A 66 6.88 8.65 -13.67
N ASN A 67 7.33 9.83 -14.07
CA ASN A 67 8.42 10.58 -13.42
C ASN A 67 7.93 11.60 -12.38
N GLY A 68 6.74 11.40 -11.81
CA GLY A 68 6.18 12.28 -10.78
C GLY A 68 5.50 13.55 -11.31
N ASN A 69 5.39 13.70 -12.64
CA ASN A 69 4.71 14.83 -13.29
C ASN A 69 3.19 14.67 -13.36
N VAL A 70 2.58 14.12 -12.30
CA VAL A 70 1.12 13.94 -12.24
C VAL A 70 0.47 15.32 -12.02
N PRO A 71 -0.54 15.71 -12.80
CA PRO A 71 -1.21 17.01 -12.65
C PRO A 71 -2.12 17.05 -11.43
N GLY A 72 -2.24 18.24 -10.82
CA GLY A 72 -3.15 18.50 -9.71
C GLY A 72 -2.74 17.80 -8.41
N LEU A 73 -1.44 17.73 -8.13
CA LEU A 73 -0.92 17.39 -6.81
C LEU A 73 -1.06 18.59 -5.88
N GLU A 74 -1.58 18.38 -4.67
CA GLU A 74 -1.61 19.40 -3.62
C GLU A 74 -0.24 19.46 -2.92
N LEU A 75 0.58 20.45 -3.30
CA LEU A 75 1.95 20.58 -2.81
C LEU A 75 2.14 21.65 -1.72
N LEU A 76 1.15 22.54 -1.53
CA LEU A 76 1.27 23.67 -0.62
C LEU A 76 0.82 23.30 0.79
N LYS A 77 -0.34 22.65 0.92
CA LYS A 77 -0.95 22.29 2.21
C LYS A 77 -1.65 20.92 2.18
N PRO A 78 -0.95 19.83 1.86
CA PRO A 78 -1.53 18.49 1.87
C PRO A 78 -1.88 18.01 3.28
N VAL A 79 -2.91 17.18 3.39
CA VAL A 79 -3.29 16.55 4.66
C VAL A 79 -2.27 15.50 5.06
N ARG A 80 -1.88 15.49 6.34
CA ARG A 80 -0.93 14.55 6.92
C ARG A 80 -1.65 13.45 7.71
N LYS A 81 -1.40 12.18 7.42
CA LYS A 81 -2.01 11.00 8.08
C LYS A 81 -1.04 9.81 8.11
N ASP A 82 -1.31 8.81 8.93
CA ASP A 82 -0.63 7.49 8.92
C ASP A 82 -1.43 6.40 8.17
N THR A 83 -2.73 6.64 7.95
CA THR A 83 -3.65 5.69 7.34
C THR A 83 -4.57 6.39 6.34
N ILE A 84 -4.75 5.79 5.18
CA ILE A 84 -5.62 6.32 4.11
C ILE A 84 -6.35 5.20 3.39
N ILE A 85 -7.61 5.46 3.01
CA ILE A 85 -8.38 4.53 2.19
C ILE A 85 -7.98 4.71 0.73
N VAL A 86 -7.42 3.67 0.12
CA VAL A 86 -7.23 3.57 -1.32
C VAL A 86 -8.57 3.16 -1.94
N PRO A 87 -9.19 4.02 -2.77
CA PRO A 87 -10.50 3.73 -3.33
C PRO A 87 -10.44 2.57 -4.34
N SER A 88 -11.52 1.79 -4.41
CA SER A 88 -11.66 0.70 -5.39
C SER A 88 -11.54 1.23 -6.82
N GLY A 89 -10.61 0.66 -7.61
CA GLY A 89 -10.34 1.10 -8.98
C GLY A 89 -9.80 2.52 -9.09
N GLY A 90 -9.19 3.04 -8.04
CA GLY A 90 -8.53 4.34 -8.01
C GLY A 90 -7.13 4.27 -7.42
N TYR A 91 -6.59 5.41 -6.99
CA TYR A 91 -5.23 5.51 -6.47
C TYR A 91 -5.11 6.60 -5.40
N VAL A 92 -4.01 6.54 -4.65
CA VAL A 92 -3.58 7.60 -3.73
C VAL A 92 -2.11 7.87 -3.99
N ILE A 93 -1.74 9.15 -4.12
CA ILE A 93 -0.35 9.60 -4.17
C ILE A 93 -0.01 10.18 -2.81
N THR A 94 0.95 9.56 -2.15
CA THR A 94 1.46 10.00 -0.85
C THR A 94 2.90 10.47 -0.96
N ARG A 95 3.31 11.31 -0.02
CA ARG A 95 4.70 11.74 0.16
C ARG A 95 5.10 11.53 1.60
N ILE A 96 6.21 10.82 1.80
CA ILE A 96 6.87 10.70 3.09
C ILE A 96 8.10 11.61 3.14
N LYS A 97 8.49 12.00 4.35
CA LYS A 97 9.83 12.49 4.62
C LYS A 97 10.59 11.29 5.18
N ALA A 98 11.68 10.90 4.51
CA ALA A 98 12.56 9.83 4.97
C ALA A 98 13.54 10.41 6.00
N ASP A 99 13.06 10.59 7.24
CA ASP A 99 13.84 11.10 8.37
C ASP A 99 13.84 10.18 9.60
N ASN A 100 13.46 8.91 9.43
CA ASN A 100 13.42 7.91 10.48
C ASN A 100 14.03 6.57 9.98
N PRO A 101 15.36 6.41 10.04
CA PRO A 101 16.04 5.20 9.55
C PRO A 101 15.54 3.92 10.21
N GLY A 102 15.16 2.92 9.41
CA GLY A 102 14.60 1.67 9.90
C GLY A 102 13.88 0.87 8.82
N VAL A 103 13.24 -0.22 9.25
CA VAL A 103 12.40 -1.05 8.37
C VAL A 103 10.94 -0.88 8.77
N TRP A 104 10.15 -0.27 7.89
CA TRP A 104 8.78 0.12 8.19
C TRP A 104 7.76 -0.69 7.40
N PHE A 105 6.73 -1.17 8.11
CA PHE A 105 5.66 -1.95 7.51
C PHE A 105 4.60 -1.03 6.89
N LEU A 106 4.33 -1.20 5.61
CA LEU A 106 3.22 -0.55 4.89
C LEU A 106 2.28 -1.65 4.44
N HIS A 107 1.05 -1.65 4.94
CA HIS A 107 0.13 -2.77 4.72
C HIS A 107 -1.33 -2.35 4.69
N CYS A 108 -2.17 -3.24 4.17
CA CYS A 108 -3.61 -3.08 4.35
C CYS A 108 -3.96 -3.26 5.83
N HIS A 109 -4.74 -2.34 6.40
CA HIS A 109 -5.20 -2.42 7.79
C HIS A 109 -6.45 -3.32 7.95
N ILE A 110 -6.73 -4.16 6.96
CA ILE A 110 -7.65 -5.31 7.05
C ILE A 110 -6.76 -6.53 7.24
N GLU A 111 -6.79 -7.13 8.44
CA GLU A 111 -5.89 -8.22 8.84
C GLU A 111 -5.83 -9.35 7.82
N LEU A 112 -6.99 -9.78 7.32
CA LEU A 112 -7.08 -10.84 6.31
C LEU A 112 -6.31 -10.48 5.02
N HIS A 113 -6.39 -9.23 4.56
CA HIS A 113 -5.66 -8.80 3.38
C HIS A 113 -4.16 -8.66 3.64
N ALA A 114 -3.76 -8.19 4.83
CA ALA A 114 -2.34 -8.12 5.21
C ALA A 114 -1.70 -9.51 5.28
N ASN A 115 -2.39 -10.46 5.92
CA ASN A 115 -1.95 -11.84 6.06
C ASN A 115 -1.90 -12.59 4.71
N ASP A 116 -2.79 -12.24 3.78
CA ASP A 116 -2.76 -12.75 2.40
C ASP A 116 -1.71 -12.07 1.50
N GLY A 117 -0.90 -11.16 2.06
CA GLY A 117 0.28 -10.58 1.39
C GLY A 117 0.10 -9.17 0.86
N MET A 118 -0.99 -8.45 1.19
CA MET A 118 -1.14 -7.03 0.86
C MET A 118 -0.32 -6.15 1.81
N ALA A 119 1.00 -6.30 1.74
CA ALA A 119 1.95 -5.61 2.59
C ALA A 119 3.32 -5.46 1.91
N MET A 120 4.11 -4.49 2.39
CA MET A 120 5.50 -4.29 2.01
C MET A 120 6.33 -3.79 3.19
N LEU A 121 7.64 -4.03 3.13
CA LEU A 121 8.62 -3.46 4.04
C LEU A 121 9.43 -2.39 3.31
N ILE A 122 9.48 -1.19 3.88
CA ILE A 122 10.29 -0.07 3.38
C ILE A 122 11.54 0.00 4.23
N ASN A 123 12.70 -0.30 3.62
CA ASN A 123 14.00 -0.10 4.25
C ASN A 123 14.46 1.34 3.99
N GLU A 124 14.41 2.15 5.02
CA GLU A 124 14.82 3.53 4.99
C GLU A 124 16.23 3.68 5.55
N SER A 125 17.19 3.97 4.66
CA SER A 125 18.56 4.31 5.03
C SER A 125 19.24 3.22 5.89
N PHE A 126 19.42 2.04 5.28
CA PHE A 126 20.13 0.90 5.88
C PHE A 126 21.43 1.25 6.65
N PRO A 127 22.33 2.12 6.16
CA PRO A 127 23.56 2.45 6.88
C PRO A 127 23.35 3.21 8.20
N HIS A 128 22.17 3.80 8.41
CA HIS A 128 21.84 4.63 9.56
C HIS A 128 20.81 3.96 10.48
N HIS A 129 20.54 2.67 10.31
CA HIS A 129 19.70 1.93 11.24
C HIS A 129 20.29 1.98 12.65
N PRO A 130 19.48 2.24 13.69
CA PRO A 130 19.95 2.18 15.06
C PRO A 130 20.41 0.76 15.38
N SER A 131 21.54 0.62 16.07
CA SER A 131 21.96 -0.69 16.59
C SER A 131 20.92 -1.20 17.59
N PRO A 132 20.60 -2.51 17.57
CA PRO A 132 19.76 -3.09 18.61
C PRO A 132 20.33 -2.79 20.02
N PRO A 133 19.47 -2.61 21.03
CA PRO A 133 19.91 -2.50 22.42
C PRO A 133 20.85 -3.66 22.84
N THR A 134 21.77 -3.41 23.76
CA THR A 134 22.78 -4.40 24.19
C THR A 134 22.20 -5.66 24.83
N ASP A 135 20.98 -5.58 25.34
CA ASP A 135 20.16 -6.64 25.94
C ASP A 135 19.05 -7.15 25.00
N PHE A 136 19.07 -6.75 23.71
CA PHE A 136 18.09 -7.22 22.74
C PHE A 136 18.36 -8.66 22.34
N LEU A 137 17.75 -9.60 23.08
CA LEU A 137 17.81 -11.02 22.79
C LEU A 137 16.87 -11.39 21.63
N ILE A 138 17.43 -11.90 20.54
CA ILE A 138 16.64 -12.51 19.45
C ILE A 138 16.55 -14.00 19.75
N VAL A 139 15.45 -14.43 20.37
CA VAL A 139 15.15 -15.86 20.54
C VAL A 139 14.06 -16.24 19.55
N ILE A 140 14.42 -17.06 18.57
CA ILE A 140 13.51 -17.55 17.55
C ILE A 140 13.20 -19.02 17.84
N VAL A 141 11.97 -19.30 18.28
CA VAL A 141 11.44 -20.66 18.32
C VAL A 141 10.53 -20.85 17.12
N ILE A 142 10.87 -21.81 16.26
CA ILE A 142 10.05 -22.19 15.11
C ILE A 142 9.33 -23.48 15.46
N LEU A 143 8.03 -23.38 15.73
CA LEU A 143 7.14 -24.54 15.90
C LEU A 143 6.26 -24.68 14.65
N THR A 144 6.12 -25.91 14.17
CA THR A 144 5.20 -26.25 13.09
C THR A 144 3.94 -26.88 13.69
N THR A 145 2.77 -26.51 13.17
CA THR A 145 1.51 -27.22 13.43
C THR A 145 1.00 -27.80 12.11
N ASN A 146 0.12 -28.79 12.17
CA ASN A 146 -0.45 -29.48 10.99
C ASN A 146 -1.27 -28.57 10.03
N HIS A 147 -1.31 -27.24 10.23
CA HIS A 147 -2.07 -26.28 9.44
C HIS A 147 -1.18 -25.16 8.86
N ASN A 148 0.01 -25.48 8.33
CA ASN A 148 0.82 -24.62 7.45
C ASN A 148 1.07 -23.16 7.90
N HIS A 149 0.94 -22.84 9.19
CA HIS A 149 1.24 -21.53 9.74
C HIS A 149 2.50 -21.63 10.61
N LEU A 150 3.49 -20.79 10.31
CA LEU A 150 4.65 -20.56 11.19
C LEU A 150 4.18 -19.71 12.36
N GLN A 151 4.34 -20.20 13.58
CA GLN A 151 4.16 -19.37 14.77
C GLN A 151 5.53 -18.94 15.29
N GLN A 152 5.77 -17.63 15.27
CA GLN A 152 6.86 -17.02 16.02
C GLN A 152 6.37 -16.82 17.44
N GLN A 153 7.08 -17.39 18.41
CA GLN A 153 6.87 -17.04 19.82
C GLN A 153 8.16 -16.39 20.35
N PRO A 154 8.09 -15.15 20.86
CA PRO A 154 9.23 -14.57 21.55
C PRO A 154 9.45 -15.34 22.85
N LEU A 155 10.66 -15.87 23.03
CA LEU A 155 11.12 -16.36 24.32
C LEU A 155 11.85 -15.20 25.02
N HIS A 156 11.28 -14.71 26.12
CA HIS A 156 11.98 -13.84 27.05
C HIS A 156 12.91 -14.71 27.91
N GLN A 157 14.20 -14.36 27.97
CA GLN A 157 15.06 -14.70 29.10
C GLN A 157 15.19 -13.49 30.01
#